data_AF-A0A7Y9MDC4-F1
#
_entry.id   AF-A0A7Y9MDC4-F1
#
_cell.length_a   1.000
_cell.length_b   1.000
_cell.length_c   1.000
_cell.angle_alpha   90.00
_cell.angle_beta   90.00
_cell.angle_gamma   90.00
#
_symmetry.space_group_name_H-M   'P 1'
#
loop_
_entity.id
_entity.type
_entity.pdbx_description
1 polymer ?
#
loop_
_entity_poly.entity_id
_entity_poly.type
_entity_poly.pdbx_seq_one_letter_code
_entity_poly.pdbx_strand_id
1 'polypeptide(L)'
;MAPSGDPSQALSFGEAVDAYSAARPEYPREALDWLLPPSAKTVVEVGAGTGKFTRLLVDSGFLTVAIEPDPVMLGRLHELLPGIDARPGSAEQIPLPDASVDALVAAQAWHWVDPEAGLAEAARVVRPGGTLGLVWNIRDSSVDWVAALTAIIGESAAEAGFEQAARTAAPFSDLERAEFRWSMLVTRESLKTLAASRSSFIAAGAEERARVLAAIDSLVDTHPDLAGRAEFELPYVTHCFRARVSDPPLDYAHALSPIRGAWWRGALAMVIFIVGYLVISAVLGAGMFAIELARGEISFEQLESGIIPFTPVVMLINNISLALCIPLAIVLQRRLFGVRAGSLASVTGRFRWRWMARLALIIVPVWVAYVGLSVLVEPAGEIQWDAGVFIMLAIVIVTTPLQSAGEEFGARGLILRSAASWFRNPTLAFIIAVVISSSIFSLAHLAADGWLIAYYFVFGASAALAARFTGGLEAPVLVHATNNVLLFIPAVLYGQLEEGLDRSEGTGGPFMLFPMAMCLAAAAISYWWGKRNGIETRAPSPVPPRLRRVGSTS
;
A
#
# COMPACT_ATOMS: atom_id res chain seq x y z
N MET A 1 26.17 11.16 19.27
CA MET A 1 26.10 9.90 20.05
C MET A 1 25.07 10.14 21.14
N ALA A 2 23.89 9.57 21.00
CA ALA A 2 22.82 9.71 21.98
C ALA A 2 23.09 8.76 23.17
N PRO A 3 22.71 9.11 24.40
CA PRO A 3 22.75 8.17 25.50
C PRO A 3 21.57 7.20 25.33
N SER A 4 21.77 6.11 24.59
CA SER A 4 20.92 4.93 24.75
C SER A 4 21.19 4.38 26.14
N GLY A 5 20.15 4.28 26.98
CA GLY A 5 20.27 3.60 28.27
C GLY A 5 20.81 2.18 28.06
N ASP A 6 21.68 1.72 28.96
CA ASP A 6 22.24 0.36 28.89
C ASP A 6 21.11 -0.68 28.97
N PRO A 7 20.90 -1.54 27.96
CA PRO A 7 19.86 -2.57 27.95
C PRO A 7 19.93 -3.52 29.15
N SER A 8 21.10 -3.68 29.77
CA SER A 8 21.27 -4.49 30.98
C SER A 8 20.49 -3.95 32.19
N GLN A 9 20.20 -2.63 32.21
CA GLN A 9 19.39 -2.00 33.25
C GLN A 9 17.91 -2.35 33.13
N ALA A 10 17.42 -2.77 31.94
CA ALA A 10 16.05 -3.24 31.78
C ALA A 10 15.79 -4.56 32.53
N LEU A 11 16.85 -5.31 32.86
CA LEU A 11 16.80 -6.65 33.46
C LEU A 11 17.17 -6.68 34.96
N SER A 12 17.42 -5.52 35.61
CA SER A 12 17.96 -5.46 36.98
C SER A 12 16.93 -5.32 38.11
N PHE A 13 15.63 -5.53 37.83
CA PHE A 13 14.53 -5.18 38.75
C PHE A 13 14.09 -6.30 39.72
N GLY A 14 14.80 -7.43 39.77
CA GLY A 14 14.31 -8.69 40.37
C GLY A 14 14.12 -8.73 41.91
N GLU A 15 14.79 -7.89 42.70
CA GLU A 15 14.76 -8.01 44.18
C GLU A 15 13.75 -7.07 44.90
N ALA A 16 13.06 -6.16 44.17
CA ALA A 16 12.17 -5.16 44.78
C ALA A 16 10.80 -4.99 44.07
N VAL A 17 10.32 -6.03 43.38
CA VAL A 17 9.16 -5.99 42.44
C VAL A 17 7.85 -5.46 43.07
N ASP A 18 7.59 -5.78 44.34
CA ASP A 18 6.36 -5.34 45.03
C ASP A 18 6.40 -3.87 45.46
N ALA A 19 7.52 -3.42 46.03
CA ALA A 19 7.75 -2.00 46.34
C ALA A 19 7.80 -1.16 45.05
N TYR A 20 8.38 -1.72 43.98
CA TYR A 20 8.45 -1.14 42.64
C TYR A 20 7.06 -0.92 42.02
N SER A 21 6.15 -1.89 42.15
CA SER A 21 4.79 -1.81 41.58
C SER A 21 3.89 -0.84 42.34
N ALA A 22 4.03 -0.76 43.66
CA ALA A 22 3.24 0.12 44.52
C ALA A 22 3.61 1.61 44.38
N ALA A 23 4.87 1.93 44.10
CA ALA A 23 5.36 3.31 44.02
C ALA A 23 5.19 3.97 42.64
N ARG A 24 4.95 3.20 41.56
CA ARG A 24 4.82 3.77 40.22
C ARG A 24 3.43 4.37 39.96
N PRO A 25 3.33 5.46 39.19
CA PRO A 25 2.06 6.13 38.90
C PRO A 25 1.11 5.25 38.06
N GLU A 26 -0.21 5.38 38.30
CA GLU A 26 -1.28 4.90 37.39
C GLU A 26 -1.33 5.72 36.10
N TYR A 27 -2.24 5.39 35.17
CA TYR A 27 -2.44 6.16 33.93
C TYR A 27 -3.85 6.74 33.87
N PRO A 28 -4.01 8.02 33.42
CA PRO A 28 -5.32 8.60 33.17
C PRO A 28 -6.10 7.80 32.12
N ARG A 29 -7.41 7.65 32.30
CA ARG A 29 -8.28 6.96 31.33
C ARG A 29 -8.31 7.71 29.99
N GLU A 30 -8.30 9.04 30.05
CA GLU A 30 -8.30 9.93 28.91
C GLU A 30 -7.06 9.73 28.01
N ALA A 31 -5.92 9.36 28.61
CA ALA A 31 -4.72 9.02 27.87
C ALA A 31 -4.90 7.74 27.06
N LEU A 32 -5.49 6.69 27.65
CA LEU A 32 -5.84 5.45 26.94
C LEU A 32 -6.84 5.72 25.80
N ASP A 33 -7.93 6.45 26.09
CA ASP A 33 -9.00 6.76 25.14
C ASP A 33 -8.47 7.57 23.93
N TRP A 34 -7.43 8.38 24.15
CA TRP A 34 -6.75 9.10 23.08
C TRP A 34 -5.76 8.20 22.31
N LEU A 35 -4.99 7.35 23.00
CA LEU A 35 -4.00 6.46 22.37
C LEU A 35 -4.65 5.47 21.40
N LEU A 36 -5.78 4.90 21.79
CA LEU A 36 -6.43 3.81 21.06
C LEU A 36 -7.74 4.25 20.41
N PRO A 37 -7.96 3.96 19.12
CA PRO A 37 -9.23 4.27 18.49
C PRO A 37 -10.35 3.40 19.08
N PRO A 38 -11.59 3.91 19.20
CA PRO A 38 -12.73 3.14 19.71
C PRO A 38 -13.05 1.86 18.91
N SER A 39 -12.54 1.75 17.68
CA SER A 39 -12.70 0.58 16.83
C SER A 39 -11.70 -0.54 17.11
N ALA A 40 -10.63 -0.28 17.88
CA ALA A 40 -9.65 -1.30 18.24
C ALA A 40 -10.30 -2.34 19.16
N LYS A 41 -10.04 -3.62 18.91
CA LYS A 41 -10.53 -4.73 19.73
C LYS A 41 -9.37 -5.50 20.34
N THR A 42 -8.36 -5.81 19.54
CA THR A 42 -7.19 -6.58 19.96
C THR A 42 -5.98 -5.67 20.08
N VAL A 43 -5.39 -5.62 21.27
CA VAL A 43 -4.24 -4.76 21.59
C VAL A 43 -3.10 -5.62 22.10
N VAL A 44 -1.88 -5.38 21.61
CA VAL A 44 -0.67 -5.92 22.22
C VAL A 44 0.02 -4.82 23.03
N GLU A 45 0.39 -5.11 24.26
CA GLU A 45 1.26 -4.27 25.08
C GLU A 45 2.66 -4.87 25.09
N VAL A 46 3.70 -4.08 24.77
CA VAL A 46 5.10 -4.52 24.85
C VAL A 46 5.81 -3.83 26.01
N GLY A 47 6.59 -4.60 26.76
CA GLY A 47 7.18 -4.16 28.02
C GLY A 47 6.12 -3.94 29.10
N ALA A 48 5.24 -4.92 29.28
CA ALA A 48 4.10 -4.85 30.20
C ALA A 48 4.50 -4.73 31.68
N GLY A 49 5.72 -5.14 32.03
CA GLY A 49 6.22 -5.21 33.40
C GLY A 49 5.28 -6.02 34.29
N THR A 50 4.89 -5.44 35.43
CA THR A 50 3.94 -6.06 36.36
C THR A 50 2.46 -5.82 36.02
N GLY A 51 2.16 -5.17 34.87
CA GLY A 51 0.80 -5.11 34.32
C GLY A 51 -0.03 -3.88 34.66
N LYS A 52 0.59 -2.77 35.08
CA LYS A 52 -0.15 -1.56 35.49
C LYS A 52 -1.00 -0.98 34.34
N PHE A 53 -0.42 -0.82 33.15
CA PHE A 53 -1.17 -0.38 31.97
C PHE A 53 -2.00 -1.53 31.36
N THR A 54 -1.51 -2.78 31.45
CA THR A 54 -2.26 -3.98 31.03
C THR A 54 -3.62 -4.08 31.69
N ARG A 55 -3.69 -3.83 33.01
CA ARG A 55 -4.95 -3.81 33.76
C ARG A 55 -5.90 -2.74 33.23
N LEU A 56 -5.41 -1.54 32.93
CA LEU A 56 -6.23 -0.46 32.36
C LEU A 56 -6.81 -0.84 30.98
N LEU A 57 -6.04 -1.57 30.15
CA LEU A 57 -6.52 -2.13 28.87
C LEU A 57 -7.63 -3.17 29.08
N VAL A 58 -7.41 -4.12 29.99
CA VAL A 58 -8.38 -5.20 30.29
C VAL A 58 -9.67 -4.62 30.87
N ASP A 59 -9.57 -3.71 31.84
CA ASP A 59 -10.72 -3.05 32.48
C ASP A 59 -11.52 -2.18 31.50
N SER A 60 -10.89 -1.77 30.39
CA SER A 60 -11.54 -1.02 29.30
C SER A 60 -12.11 -1.92 28.20
N GLY A 61 -12.04 -3.25 28.36
CA GLY A 61 -12.68 -4.24 27.49
C GLY A 61 -11.88 -4.63 26.24
N PHE A 62 -10.60 -4.28 26.18
CA PHE A 62 -9.73 -4.74 25.08
C PHE A 62 -9.34 -6.20 25.25
N LEU A 63 -9.24 -6.93 24.13
CA LEU A 63 -8.58 -8.23 24.09
C LEU A 63 -7.07 -7.99 24.08
N THR A 64 -6.45 -8.11 25.25
CA THR A 64 -5.06 -7.73 25.46
C THR A 64 -4.12 -8.93 25.44
N VAL A 65 -3.02 -8.81 24.69
CA VAL A 65 -1.84 -9.69 24.78
C VAL A 65 -0.70 -8.87 25.39
N ALA A 66 -0.07 -9.36 26.44
CA ALA A 66 1.05 -8.67 27.09
C ALA A 66 2.37 -9.37 26.76
N ILE A 67 3.38 -8.60 26.33
CA ILE A 67 4.72 -9.08 26.00
C ILE A 67 5.70 -8.50 27.00
N GLU A 68 6.44 -9.37 27.68
CA GLU A 68 7.41 -8.97 28.70
C GLU A 68 8.71 -9.78 28.56
N PRO A 69 9.88 -9.12 28.39
CA PRO A 69 11.15 -9.82 28.27
C PRO A 69 11.70 -10.36 29.61
N ASP A 70 11.40 -9.73 30.75
CA ASP A 70 11.91 -10.17 32.06
C ASP A 70 11.04 -11.31 32.64
N PRO A 71 11.58 -12.53 32.82
CA PRO A 71 10.81 -13.66 33.34
C PRO A 71 10.29 -13.44 34.77
N VAL A 72 10.95 -12.61 35.58
CA VAL A 72 10.51 -12.29 36.95
C VAL A 72 9.29 -11.37 36.90
N MET A 73 9.33 -10.33 36.06
CA MET A 73 8.18 -9.44 35.86
C MET A 73 7.01 -10.18 35.23
N LEU A 74 7.28 -11.04 34.24
CA LEU A 74 6.27 -11.88 33.59
C LEU A 74 5.59 -12.83 34.59
N GLY A 75 6.35 -13.45 35.49
CA GLY A 75 5.80 -14.28 36.57
C GLY A 75 4.86 -13.48 37.49
N ARG A 76 5.27 -12.26 37.88
CA ARG A 76 4.43 -11.38 38.71
C ARG A 76 3.18 -10.89 37.97
N LEU A 77 3.28 -10.64 36.67
CA LEU A 77 2.15 -10.29 35.82
C LEU A 77 1.10 -11.42 35.80
N HIS A 78 1.52 -12.67 35.68
CA HIS A 78 0.61 -13.82 35.76
C HIS A 78 -0.06 -13.95 37.14
N GLU A 79 0.66 -13.65 38.22
CA GLU A 79 0.08 -13.67 39.57
C GLU A 79 -0.98 -12.57 39.77
N LEU A 80 -0.70 -11.36 39.28
CA LEU A 80 -1.58 -10.20 39.43
C LEU A 80 -2.78 -10.23 38.46
N LEU A 81 -2.61 -10.82 37.27
CA LEU A 81 -3.61 -10.91 36.22
C LEU A 81 -3.71 -12.35 35.66
N PRO A 82 -4.19 -13.34 36.43
CA PRO A 82 -4.15 -14.77 36.04
C PRO A 82 -4.95 -15.15 34.78
N GLY A 83 -5.78 -14.24 34.24
CA GLY A 83 -6.52 -14.43 32.99
C GLY A 83 -5.90 -13.79 31.75
N ILE A 84 -4.76 -13.10 31.88
CA ILE A 84 -4.13 -12.40 30.75
C ILE A 84 -3.33 -13.36 29.85
N ASP A 85 -3.39 -13.16 28.54
CA ASP A 85 -2.45 -13.77 27.60
C ASP A 85 -1.11 -13.01 27.66
N ALA A 86 -0.27 -13.36 28.63
CA ALA A 86 1.07 -12.80 28.76
C ALA A 86 2.15 -13.79 28.29
N ARG A 87 3.06 -13.32 27.43
CA ARG A 87 4.07 -14.13 26.73
C ARG A 87 5.47 -13.54 26.87
N PRO A 88 6.52 -14.38 26.90
CA PRO A 88 7.89 -13.89 26.80
C PRO A 88 8.16 -13.35 25.39
N GLY A 89 8.83 -12.21 25.30
CA GLY A 89 9.23 -11.58 24.03
C GLY A 89 9.73 -10.15 24.24
N SER A 90 10.18 -9.50 23.18
CA SER A 90 10.60 -8.09 23.22
C SER A 90 9.87 -7.27 22.15
N ALA A 91 10.05 -5.95 22.16
CA ALA A 91 9.46 -5.09 21.13
C ALA A 91 10.05 -5.36 19.74
N GLU A 92 11.28 -5.89 19.67
CA GLU A 92 12.00 -6.27 18.45
C GLU A 92 11.63 -7.68 17.96
N GLN A 93 11.07 -8.53 18.83
CA GLN A 93 10.67 -9.90 18.52
C GLN A 93 9.37 -10.26 19.24
N ILE A 94 8.26 -9.94 18.59
CA ILE A 94 6.91 -10.12 19.14
C ILE A 94 6.37 -11.50 18.70
N PRO A 95 6.01 -12.40 19.63
CA PRO A 95 5.55 -13.76 19.33
C PRO A 95 4.08 -13.79 18.86
N LEU A 96 3.78 -12.99 17.83
CA LEU A 96 2.47 -12.86 17.19
C LEU A 96 2.59 -12.96 15.66
N PRO A 97 1.55 -13.48 14.97
CA PRO A 97 1.51 -13.48 13.51
C PRO A 97 1.43 -12.06 12.92
N ASP A 98 1.75 -11.95 11.64
CA ASP A 98 1.61 -10.70 10.89
C ASP A 98 0.16 -10.20 10.87
N ALA A 99 -0.03 -8.89 10.98
CA ALA A 99 -1.33 -8.21 10.91
C ALA A 99 -2.42 -8.86 11.80
N SER A 100 -2.05 -9.24 13.02
CA SER A 100 -2.88 -9.98 13.97
C SER A 100 -3.54 -9.11 15.04
N VAL A 101 -3.09 -7.87 15.24
CA VAL A 101 -3.64 -6.94 16.24
C VAL A 101 -4.07 -5.61 15.64
N ASP A 102 -4.99 -4.90 16.31
CA ASP A 102 -5.47 -3.58 15.87
C ASP A 102 -4.57 -2.45 16.36
N ALA A 103 -3.90 -2.65 17.49
CA ALA A 103 -2.93 -1.70 18.02
C ALA A 103 -1.80 -2.37 18.80
N LEU A 104 -0.65 -1.71 18.80
CA LEU A 104 0.47 -1.97 19.70
C LEU A 104 0.61 -0.77 20.64
N VAL A 105 0.76 -1.04 21.94
CA VAL A 105 1.03 0.00 22.94
C VAL A 105 2.31 -0.32 23.71
N ALA A 106 3.07 0.71 24.05
CA ALA A 106 4.19 0.61 24.98
C ALA A 106 4.08 1.71 26.04
N ALA A 107 3.96 1.30 27.31
CA ALA A 107 3.79 2.19 28.44
C ALA A 107 5.07 2.20 29.28
N GLN A 108 5.81 3.32 29.27
CA GLN A 108 7.12 3.47 29.94
C GLN A 108 8.20 2.46 29.47
N ALA A 109 8.07 1.87 28.29
CA ALA A 109 8.99 0.84 27.80
C ALA A 109 9.77 1.23 26.53
N TRP A 110 9.19 2.05 25.64
CA TRP A 110 9.73 2.24 24.28
C TRP A 110 11.10 2.93 24.20
N HIS A 111 11.57 3.54 25.28
CA HIS A 111 12.90 4.16 25.34
C HIS A 111 14.05 3.16 25.49
N TRP A 112 13.75 1.89 25.74
CA TRP A 112 14.72 0.79 25.77
C TRP A 112 14.82 0.04 24.43
N VAL A 113 13.92 0.36 23.49
CA VAL A 113 13.72 -0.38 22.24
C VAL A 113 14.69 0.10 21.16
N ASP A 114 15.25 -0.82 20.39
CA ASP A 114 15.92 -0.45 19.14
C ASP A 114 14.89 0.16 18.17
N PRO A 115 15.01 1.46 17.80
CA PRO A 115 13.94 2.11 17.07
C PRO A 115 13.65 1.49 15.70
N GLU A 116 14.66 0.97 15.00
CA GLU A 116 14.48 0.41 13.67
C GLU A 116 13.83 -0.97 13.75
N ALA A 117 14.36 -1.87 14.59
CA ALA A 117 13.83 -3.21 14.77
C ALA A 117 12.43 -3.19 15.42
N GLY A 118 12.22 -2.35 16.44
CA GLY A 118 10.94 -2.19 17.12
C GLY A 118 9.84 -1.64 16.20
N LEU A 119 10.16 -0.64 15.36
CA LEU A 119 9.20 -0.12 14.38
C LEU A 119 8.89 -1.16 13.30
N ALA A 120 9.89 -1.89 12.81
CA ALA A 120 9.68 -2.96 11.83
C ALA A 120 8.75 -4.05 12.37
N GLU A 121 8.97 -4.46 13.62
CA GLU A 121 8.17 -5.50 14.27
C GLU A 121 6.76 -5.01 14.62
N ALA A 122 6.62 -3.77 15.09
CA ALA A 122 5.32 -3.13 15.27
C ALA A 122 4.52 -3.07 13.95
N ALA A 123 5.17 -2.68 12.84
CA ALA A 123 4.53 -2.65 11.53
C ALA A 123 4.16 -4.04 11.00
N ARG A 124 4.89 -5.10 11.41
CA ARG A 124 4.59 -6.49 11.05
C ARG A 124 3.34 -6.99 11.75
N VAL A 125 3.23 -6.81 13.07
CA VAL A 125 2.13 -7.39 13.87
C VAL A 125 0.84 -6.56 13.81
N VAL A 126 0.95 -5.24 13.70
CA VAL A 126 -0.23 -4.35 13.65
C VAL A 126 -0.86 -4.40 12.25
N ARG A 127 -2.18 -4.51 12.20
CA ARG A 127 -2.94 -4.48 10.94
C ARG A 127 -2.69 -3.17 10.19
N PRO A 128 -2.73 -3.18 8.83
CA PRO A 128 -2.74 -1.94 8.07
C PRO A 128 -3.89 -1.02 8.52
N GLY A 129 -3.57 0.26 8.76
CA GLY A 129 -4.48 1.23 9.37
C GLY A 129 -4.60 1.16 10.90
N GLY A 130 -3.99 0.17 11.53
CA GLY A 130 -3.89 0.02 12.99
C GLY A 130 -2.93 1.04 13.62
N THR A 131 -2.85 1.04 14.95
CA THR A 131 -2.21 2.13 15.72
C THR A 131 -0.99 1.65 16.51
N LEU A 132 0.10 2.42 16.48
CA LEU A 132 1.18 2.38 17.45
C LEU A 132 0.93 3.49 18.46
N GLY A 133 0.75 3.15 19.74
CA GLY A 133 0.56 4.08 20.84
C GLY A 133 1.73 4.00 21.82
N LEU A 134 2.35 5.14 22.14
CA LEU A 134 3.46 5.21 23.08
C LEU A 134 3.09 6.17 24.20
N VAL A 135 3.32 5.78 25.45
CA VAL A 135 2.90 6.58 26.61
C VAL A 135 3.92 6.59 27.74
N TRP A 136 4.11 7.77 28.33
CA TRP A 136 5.01 8.00 29.46
C TRP A 136 4.34 8.88 30.51
N ASN A 137 4.55 8.55 31.78
CA ASN A 137 4.23 9.43 32.92
C ASN A 137 5.51 10.11 33.39
N ILE A 138 5.56 11.43 33.27
CA ILE A 138 6.70 12.27 33.62
C ILE A 138 6.29 13.15 34.79
N ARG A 139 7.13 13.26 35.83
CA ARG A 139 6.82 14.16 36.95
C ARG A 139 6.81 15.60 36.46
N ASP A 140 5.87 16.39 36.94
CA ASP A 140 5.70 17.76 36.51
C ASP A 140 6.65 18.71 37.26
N SER A 141 7.90 18.77 36.79
CA SER A 141 8.93 19.67 37.36
C SER A 141 8.65 21.16 37.14
N SER A 142 7.49 21.55 36.59
CA SER A 142 7.02 22.95 36.65
C SER A 142 6.51 23.35 38.04
N VAL A 143 6.28 22.38 38.92
CA VAL A 143 5.93 22.59 40.33
C VAL A 143 7.20 22.55 41.18
N ASP A 144 7.42 23.59 41.97
CA ASP A 144 8.69 23.85 42.68
C ASP A 144 9.18 22.66 43.52
N TRP A 145 8.32 22.08 44.36
CA TRP A 145 8.73 20.95 45.20
C TRP A 145 9.00 19.67 44.41
N VAL A 146 8.37 19.50 43.25
CA VAL A 146 8.59 18.37 42.35
C VAL A 146 9.92 18.52 41.63
N ALA A 147 10.29 19.74 41.24
CA ALA A 147 11.61 20.05 40.71
C ALA A 147 12.69 19.77 41.77
N ALA A 148 12.47 20.18 43.02
CA ALA A 148 13.37 19.87 44.13
C ALA A 148 13.49 18.37 44.38
N LEU A 149 12.37 17.63 44.38
CA LEU A 149 12.38 16.17 44.49
C LEU A 149 13.17 15.53 43.34
N THR A 150 12.96 15.98 42.10
CA THR A 150 13.67 15.48 40.91
C THR A 150 15.16 15.74 40.99
N ALA A 151 15.59 16.87 41.53
CA ALA A 151 16.99 17.16 41.81
C ALA A 151 17.61 16.21 42.86
N ILE A 152 16.81 15.78 43.85
CA ILE A 152 17.26 14.85 44.90
C ILE A 152 17.41 13.42 44.37
N ILE A 153 16.41 12.91 43.64
CA ILE A 153 16.35 11.49 43.24
C ILE A 153 16.78 11.23 41.79
N GLY A 154 17.04 12.29 41.04
CA GLY A 154 17.41 12.26 39.63
C GLY A 154 16.24 12.01 38.66
N GLU A 155 16.53 12.25 37.39
CA GLU A 155 15.69 11.85 36.27
C GLU A 155 15.80 10.36 35.99
N SER A 156 14.68 9.73 35.67
CA SER A 156 14.62 8.39 35.10
C SER A 156 15.00 8.39 33.62
N ALA A 157 15.36 7.22 33.08
CA ALA A 157 15.61 7.06 31.64
C ALA A 157 14.41 7.51 30.77
N ALA A 158 13.19 7.31 31.28
CA ALA A 158 11.97 7.84 30.69
C ALA A 158 11.97 9.38 30.63
N GLU A 159 12.25 10.04 31.76
CA GLU A 159 12.28 11.51 31.86
C GLU A 159 13.34 12.13 30.96
N ALA A 160 14.51 11.51 30.86
CA ALA A 160 15.60 12.00 30.02
C ALA A 160 15.41 11.75 28.51
N GLY A 161 14.63 10.73 28.12
CA GLY A 161 14.70 10.17 26.77
C GLY A 161 13.37 10.05 26.00
N PHE A 162 12.21 10.29 26.60
CA PHE A 162 10.93 9.95 25.96
C PHE A 162 10.68 10.67 24.63
N GLU A 163 11.02 11.96 24.50
CA GLU A 163 10.82 12.69 23.23
C GLU A 163 11.71 12.15 22.10
N GLN A 164 12.92 11.72 22.45
CA GLN A 164 13.83 11.13 21.48
C GLN A 164 13.41 9.71 21.09
N ALA A 165 12.86 8.96 22.04
CA ALA A 165 12.33 7.61 21.84
C ALA A 165 11.02 7.60 21.05
N ALA A 166 10.18 8.62 21.21
CA ALA A 166 8.90 8.77 20.50
C ALA A 166 9.12 9.22 19.04
N ARG A 167 9.95 8.53 18.28
CA ARG A 167 10.16 8.76 16.85
C ARG A 167 9.52 7.62 16.05
N THR A 168 8.93 7.98 14.93
CA THR A 168 8.39 7.02 13.96
C THR A 168 9.04 7.23 12.60
N ALA A 169 9.01 6.18 11.78
CA ALA A 169 9.47 6.17 10.40
C ALA A 169 8.46 5.43 9.54
N ALA A 170 8.63 5.46 8.22
CA ALA A 170 7.82 4.61 7.33
C ALA A 170 7.88 3.14 7.80
N PRO A 171 6.74 2.41 7.83
CA PRO A 171 5.46 2.73 7.19
C PRO A 171 4.49 3.53 8.09
N PHE A 172 4.90 4.07 9.23
CA PHE A 172 3.98 4.83 10.09
C PHE A 172 3.65 6.20 9.51
N SER A 173 2.46 6.71 9.82
CA SER A 173 2.05 8.08 9.55
C SER A 173 2.88 9.07 10.38
N ASP A 174 2.67 10.36 10.11
CA ASP A 174 3.13 11.42 11.01
C ASP A 174 2.64 11.16 12.44
N LEU A 175 3.49 11.50 13.39
CA LEU A 175 3.27 11.29 14.80
C LEU A 175 2.32 12.36 15.36
N GLU A 176 1.23 11.93 15.97
CA GLU A 176 0.34 12.78 16.74
C GLU A 176 0.79 12.77 18.22
N ARG A 177 0.64 13.89 18.95
CA ARG A 177 0.99 14.04 20.37
C ARG A 177 -0.17 14.62 21.18
N ALA A 178 -0.33 14.15 22.41
CA ALA A 178 -1.22 14.74 23.42
C ALA A 178 -0.57 14.67 24.82
N GLU A 179 -1.02 15.55 25.71
CA GLU A 179 -0.54 15.64 27.09
C GLU A 179 -1.73 15.71 28.05
N PHE A 180 -1.63 14.96 29.15
CA PHE A 180 -2.66 14.92 30.19
C PHE A 180 -2.02 15.18 31.55
N ARG A 181 -2.45 16.25 32.22
CA ARG A 181 -1.97 16.61 33.56
C ARG A 181 -2.87 15.95 34.62
N TRP A 182 -2.26 15.34 35.62
CA TRP A 182 -2.97 14.68 36.72
C TRP A 182 -2.07 14.59 37.95
N SER A 183 -2.64 14.27 39.11
CA SER A 183 -1.90 14.14 40.36
C SER A 183 -2.09 12.76 40.99
N MET A 184 -1.02 12.21 41.56
CA MET A 184 -1.07 11.04 42.42
C MET A 184 -0.99 11.48 43.88
N LEU A 185 -1.89 10.98 44.73
CA LEU A 185 -1.79 11.21 46.17
C LEU A 185 -0.63 10.39 46.73
N VAL A 186 0.28 11.02 47.44
CA VAL A 186 1.49 10.40 47.99
C VAL A 186 1.73 10.83 49.44
N THR A 187 2.46 9.98 50.17
CA THR A 187 2.95 10.26 51.53
C THR A 187 4.46 10.43 51.51
N ARG A 188 5.03 10.85 52.64
CA ARG A 188 6.49 10.83 52.89
C ARG A 188 7.11 9.47 52.56
N GLU A 189 6.50 8.39 53.03
CA GLU A 189 7.00 7.02 52.81
C GLU A 189 6.84 6.59 51.35
N SER A 190 5.80 7.06 50.65
CA SER A 190 5.64 6.83 49.21
C SER A 190 6.75 7.51 48.41
N LEU A 191 7.18 8.73 48.78
CA LEU A 191 8.30 9.41 48.13
C LEU A 191 9.63 8.67 48.34
N LYS A 192 9.89 8.16 49.54
CA LYS A 192 11.06 7.34 49.83
C LYS A 192 11.05 6.05 49.03
N THR A 193 9.89 5.41 48.91
CA THR A 193 9.71 4.20 48.07
C THR A 193 9.95 4.52 46.59
N LEU A 194 9.46 5.66 46.10
CA LEU A 194 9.72 6.13 44.74
C LEU A 194 11.23 6.33 44.51
N ALA A 195 11.93 6.94 45.46
CA ALA A 195 13.39 7.08 45.40
C ALA A 195 14.10 5.72 45.36
N ALA A 196 13.67 4.77 46.20
CA ALA A 196 14.21 3.42 46.24
C ALA A 196 14.01 2.62 44.94
N SER A 197 13.03 3.00 44.12
CA SER A 197 12.78 2.38 42.81
C SER A 197 13.72 2.86 41.69
N ARG A 198 14.58 3.85 41.95
CA ARG A 198 15.50 4.42 40.96
C ARG A 198 16.78 3.59 40.85
N SER A 199 17.23 3.33 39.62
CA SER A 199 18.48 2.60 39.36
C SER A 199 19.71 3.25 40.00
N SER A 200 19.75 4.58 40.03
CA SER A 200 20.77 5.37 40.75
C SER A 200 20.80 5.05 42.26
N PHE A 201 19.62 4.94 42.89
CA PHE A 201 19.50 4.61 44.31
C PHE A 201 19.86 3.15 44.59
N ILE A 202 19.42 2.23 43.72
CA ILE A 202 19.74 0.80 43.80
C ILE A 202 21.26 0.58 43.69
N ALA A 203 21.94 1.30 42.79
CA ALA A 203 23.39 1.21 42.62
C ALA A 203 24.20 1.95 43.70
N ALA A 204 23.57 2.86 44.46
CA ALA A 204 24.24 3.70 45.44
C ALA A 204 24.68 2.95 46.71
N GLY A 205 25.77 3.42 47.35
CA GLY A 205 26.21 2.94 48.65
C GLY A 205 25.31 3.38 49.80
N ALA A 206 25.43 2.74 50.97
CA ALA A 206 24.56 2.99 52.13
C ALA A 206 24.54 4.46 52.59
N GLU A 207 25.68 5.15 52.55
CA GLU A 207 25.78 6.57 52.93
C GLU A 207 25.01 7.48 51.95
N GLU A 208 25.13 7.22 50.65
CA GLU A 208 24.43 7.99 49.61
C GLU A 208 22.91 7.75 49.68
N ARG A 209 22.49 6.49 49.88
CA ARG A 209 21.08 6.15 50.11
C ARG A 209 20.53 6.90 51.32
N ALA A 210 21.27 6.94 52.43
CA ALA A 210 20.87 7.69 53.62
C ALA A 210 20.79 9.20 53.36
N ARG A 211 21.73 9.76 52.58
CA ARG A 211 21.70 11.17 52.15
C ARG A 211 20.45 11.51 51.34
N VAL A 212 20.11 10.67 50.35
CA VAL A 212 18.88 10.86 49.53
C VAL A 212 17.63 10.81 50.39
N LEU A 213 17.52 9.82 51.29
CA LEU A 213 16.35 9.70 52.19
C LEU A 213 16.23 10.90 53.14
N ALA A 214 17.34 11.37 53.71
CA ALA A 214 17.37 12.55 54.57
C ALA A 214 17.02 13.84 53.80
N ALA A 215 17.45 13.96 52.54
CA ALA A 215 17.08 15.09 51.68
C ALA A 215 15.57 15.10 51.36
N ILE A 216 14.96 13.93 51.14
CA ILE A 216 13.50 13.81 50.99
C ILE A 216 12.79 14.23 52.28
N ASP A 217 13.27 13.77 53.45
CA ASP A 217 12.69 14.18 54.73
C ASP A 217 12.76 15.69 54.91
N SER A 218 13.92 16.29 54.66
CA SER A 218 14.11 17.75 54.73
C SER A 218 13.18 18.50 53.77
N LEU A 219 12.99 18.00 52.54
CA LEU A 219 12.07 18.60 51.58
C LEU A 219 10.63 18.60 52.11
N VAL A 220 10.15 17.47 52.64
CA VAL A 220 8.79 17.36 53.19
C VAL A 220 8.62 18.24 54.43
N ASP A 221 9.64 18.37 55.27
CA ASP A 221 9.58 19.15 56.52
C ASP A 221 9.64 20.67 56.29
N THR A 222 10.28 21.12 55.21
CA THR A 222 10.59 22.55 55.01
C THR A 222 9.84 23.22 53.88
N HIS A 223 9.38 22.47 52.86
CA HIS A 223 8.73 23.07 51.70
C HIS A 223 7.32 23.56 52.06
N PRO A 224 6.92 24.81 51.74
CA PRO A 224 5.61 25.37 52.11
C PRO A 224 4.39 24.53 51.67
N ASP A 225 4.49 23.88 50.52
CA ASP A 225 3.42 23.03 49.99
C ASP A 225 3.29 21.65 50.66
N LEU A 226 4.31 21.23 51.42
CA LEU A 226 4.42 19.89 52.01
C LEU A 226 4.38 19.91 53.54
N ALA A 227 4.98 20.93 54.14
CA ALA A 227 5.19 21.02 55.59
C ALA A 227 3.88 20.89 56.38
N GLY A 228 3.88 20.01 57.38
CA GLY A 228 2.72 19.76 58.25
C GLY A 228 1.59 18.94 57.62
N ARG A 229 1.75 18.44 56.38
CA ARG A 229 0.74 17.59 55.72
C ARG A 229 1.11 16.12 55.83
N ALA A 230 0.10 15.27 56.01
CA ALA A 230 0.27 13.80 55.99
C ALA A 230 0.33 13.24 54.56
N GLU A 231 -0.43 13.86 53.65
CA GLU A 231 -0.55 13.48 52.24
C GLU A 231 -0.46 14.73 51.36
N PHE A 232 0.06 14.57 50.16
CA PHE A 232 0.19 15.64 49.18
C PHE A 232 0.05 15.09 47.74
N GLU A 233 -0.38 15.95 46.84
CA GLU A 233 -0.59 15.62 45.43
C GLU A 233 0.72 15.76 44.65
N LEU A 234 1.30 14.65 44.19
CA LEU A 234 2.44 14.62 43.27
C LEU A 234 1.96 14.75 41.82
N PRO A 235 2.16 15.91 41.16
CA PRO A 235 1.68 16.15 39.81
C PRO A 235 2.56 15.46 38.75
N TYR A 236 1.90 14.93 37.74
CA TYR A 236 2.46 14.23 36.58
C TYR A 236 1.88 14.80 35.29
N VAL A 237 2.68 14.72 34.23
CA VAL A 237 2.25 14.88 32.84
C VAL A 237 2.35 13.51 32.16
N THR A 238 1.23 12.99 31.69
CA THR A 238 1.21 11.83 30.79
C THR A 238 1.40 12.30 29.36
N HIS A 239 2.54 12.00 28.76
CA HIS A 239 2.82 12.27 27.36
C HIS A 239 2.41 11.06 26.51
N CYS A 240 1.51 11.29 25.58
CA CYS A 240 1.01 10.29 24.64
C CYS A 240 1.46 10.63 23.22
N PHE A 241 1.88 9.60 22.49
CA PHE A 241 2.21 9.68 21.08
C PHE A 241 1.48 8.56 20.35
N ARG A 242 0.94 8.84 19.17
CA ARG A 242 0.35 7.80 18.34
C ARG A 242 0.65 8.00 16.87
N ALA A 243 0.83 6.89 16.16
CA ALA A 243 0.96 6.88 14.71
C ALA A 243 0.16 5.70 14.15
N ARG A 244 -0.32 5.85 12.91
CA ARG A 244 -1.01 4.75 12.21
C ARG A 244 -0.04 4.02 11.30
N VAL A 245 -0.15 2.69 11.24
CA VAL A 245 0.51 1.93 10.18
C VAL A 245 -0.12 2.34 8.86
N SER A 246 0.63 3.05 8.02
CA SER A 246 0.20 3.37 6.66
C SER A 246 0.11 2.08 5.87
N ASP A 247 -0.87 1.99 4.98
CA ASP A 247 -0.85 0.91 3.99
C ASP A 247 0.47 0.98 3.19
N PRO A 248 1.13 -0.16 2.96
CA PRO A 248 2.33 -0.18 2.14
C PRO A 248 2.01 0.40 0.75
N PRO A 249 2.92 1.20 0.16
CA PRO A 249 2.70 1.76 -1.15
C PRO A 249 2.52 0.64 -2.17
N LEU A 250 1.41 0.72 -2.92
CA LEU A 250 0.98 -0.32 -3.84
C LEU A 250 1.61 -0.10 -5.20
N ASP A 251 1.99 -1.20 -5.85
CA ASP A 251 2.29 -1.16 -7.28
C ASP A 251 1.01 -0.95 -8.10
N TYR A 252 1.19 -0.64 -9.38
CA TYR A 252 0.09 -0.37 -10.30
C TYR A 252 -0.95 -1.51 -10.35
N ALA A 253 -0.48 -2.76 -10.38
CA ALA A 253 -1.34 -3.94 -10.48
C ALA A 253 -2.18 -4.13 -9.20
N HIS A 254 -1.60 -3.86 -8.03
CA HIS A 254 -2.20 -4.13 -6.74
C HIS A 254 -2.99 -2.95 -6.17
N ALA A 255 -3.19 -1.88 -6.95
CA ALA A 255 -3.86 -0.66 -6.52
C ALA A 255 -5.32 -0.85 -6.02
N LEU A 256 -6.00 -1.96 -6.35
CA LEU A 256 -7.35 -2.26 -5.87
C LEU A 256 -7.37 -3.14 -4.60
N SER A 257 -6.20 -3.56 -4.10
CA SER A 257 -6.06 -4.45 -2.94
C SER A 257 -6.58 -3.93 -1.59
N PRO A 258 -6.72 -2.61 -1.32
CA PRO A 258 -7.28 -2.14 -0.06
C PRO A 258 -8.78 -2.42 0.07
N ILE A 259 -9.47 -2.67 -1.04
CA ILE A 259 -10.92 -2.94 -1.09
C ILE A 259 -11.14 -4.44 -0.85
N ARG A 260 -10.62 -4.91 0.30
CA ARG A 260 -10.59 -6.33 0.68
C ARG A 260 -12.00 -6.87 0.94
N GLY A 261 -12.18 -8.17 0.71
CA GLY A 261 -13.44 -8.89 0.98
C GLY A 261 -14.51 -8.78 -0.11
N ALA A 262 -14.24 -8.08 -1.21
CA ALA A 262 -15.18 -7.87 -2.29
C ALA A 262 -14.67 -8.42 -3.64
N TRP A 263 -14.16 -9.66 -3.65
CA TRP A 263 -13.67 -10.35 -4.85
C TRP A 263 -14.69 -10.33 -6.00
N TRP A 264 -15.99 -10.41 -5.64
CA TRP A 264 -17.12 -10.34 -6.55
C TRP A 264 -17.14 -9.03 -7.36
N ARG A 265 -16.62 -7.93 -6.83
CA ARG A 265 -16.51 -6.65 -7.58
C ARG A 265 -15.52 -6.76 -8.73
N GLY A 266 -14.42 -7.47 -8.52
CA GLY A 266 -13.45 -7.78 -9.57
C GLY A 266 -14.06 -8.64 -10.67
N ALA A 267 -14.70 -9.75 -10.30
CA ALA A 267 -15.38 -10.62 -11.25
C ALA A 267 -16.50 -9.87 -12.01
N LEU A 268 -17.32 -9.11 -11.29
CA LEU A 268 -18.40 -8.30 -11.87
C LEU A 268 -17.85 -7.21 -12.82
N ALA A 269 -16.75 -6.55 -12.46
CA ALA A 269 -16.11 -5.57 -13.33
C ALA A 269 -15.66 -6.19 -14.66
N MET A 270 -15.05 -7.38 -14.61
CA MET A 270 -14.61 -8.11 -15.81
C MET A 270 -15.81 -8.51 -16.69
N VAL A 271 -16.87 -9.05 -16.09
CA VAL A 271 -18.09 -9.43 -16.82
C VAL A 271 -18.77 -8.23 -17.46
N ILE A 272 -19.02 -7.15 -16.70
CA ILE A 272 -19.66 -5.94 -17.23
C ILE A 272 -18.78 -5.30 -18.30
N PHE A 273 -17.45 -5.34 -18.15
CA PHE A 273 -16.55 -4.81 -19.16
C PHE A 273 -16.64 -5.59 -20.48
N ILE A 274 -16.58 -6.92 -20.43
CA ILE A 274 -16.68 -7.78 -21.62
C ILE A 274 -18.05 -7.59 -22.28
N VAL A 275 -19.14 -7.68 -21.53
CA VAL A 275 -20.50 -7.49 -22.06
C VAL A 275 -20.68 -6.07 -22.60
N GLY A 276 -20.18 -5.06 -21.88
CA GLY A 276 -20.23 -3.67 -22.30
C GLY A 276 -19.49 -3.42 -23.61
N TYR A 277 -18.30 -4.00 -23.78
CA TYR A 277 -17.58 -3.98 -25.05
C TYR A 277 -18.37 -4.63 -26.17
N LEU A 278 -18.91 -5.84 -25.96
CA LEU A 278 -19.73 -6.53 -26.97
C LEU A 278 -20.96 -5.71 -27.40
N VAL A 279 -21.63 -5.07 -26.45
CA VAL A 279 -22.77 -4.17 -26.73
C VAL A 279 -22.32 -2.94 -27.51
N ILE A 280 -21.22 -2.30 -27.12
CA ILE A 280 -20.66 -1.15 -27.86
C ILE A 280 -20.35 -1.53 -29.30
N SER A 281 -19.62 -2.64 -29.51
CA SER A 281 -19.24 -3.14 -30.83
C SER A 281 -20.46 -3.53 -31.67
N ALA A 282 -21.47 -4.17 -31.08
CA ALA A 282 -22.70 -4.53 -31.78
C ALA A 282 -23.52 -3.30 -32.22
N VAL A 283 -23.65 -2.29 -31.34
CA VAL A 283 -24.39 -1.05 -31.64
C VAL A 283 -23.69 -0.26 -32.73
N LEU A 284 -22.37 -0.07 -32.63
CA LEU A 284 -21.60 0.66 -33.63
C LEU A 284 -21.53 -0.11 -34.95
N GLY A 285 -21.38 -1.44 -34.89
CA GLY A 285 -21.43 -2.32 -36.05
C GLY A 285 -22.78 -2.26 -36.79
N ALA A 286 -23.89 -2.29 -36.07
CA ALA A 286 -25.23 -2.14 -36.67
C ALA A 286 -25.39 -0.77 -37.37
N GLY A 287 -24.90 0.31 -36.75
CA GLY A 287 -24.87 1.64 -37.36
C GLY A 287 -24.00 1.70 -38.62
N MET A 288 -22.85 1.02 -38.60
CA MET A 288 -21.96 0.89 -39.76
C MET A 288 -22.65 0.18 -40.92
N PHE A 289 -23.27 -0.98 -40.69
CA PHE A 289 -23.99 -1.70 -41.73
C PHE A 289 -25.12 -0.87 -42.34
N ALA A 290 -25.86 -0.12 -41.52
CA ALA A 290 -26.90 0.77 -42.01
C ALA A 290 -26.34 1.86 -42.94
N ILE A 291 -25.17 2.41 -42.62
CA ILE A 291 -24.49 3.43 -43.45
C ILE A 291 -23.99 2.81 -44.76
N GLU A 292 -23.31 1.66 -44.72
CA GLU A 292 -22.75 1.04 -45.92
C GLU A 292 -23.83 0.52 -46.88
N LEU A 293 -24.91 -0.06 -46.33
CA LEU A 293 -26.09 -0.44 -47.09
C LEU A 293 -26.75 0.77 -47.76
N ALA A 294 -26.87 1.90 -47.04
CA ALA A 294 -27.43 3.12 -47.60
C ALA A 294 -26.55 3.75 -48.70
N ARG A 295 -25.25 3.47 -48.70
CA ARG A 295 -24.30 3.90 -49.74
C ARG A 295 -24.20 2.92 -50.91
N GLY A 296 -24.78 1.72 -50.78
CA GLY A 296 -24.71 0.66 -51.79
C GLY A 296 -23.37 -0.07 -51.85
N GLU A 297 -22.55 0.05 -50.81
CA GLU A 297 -21.21 -0.58 -50.72
C GLU A 297 -21.30 -2.06 -50.27
N ILE A 298 -22.36 -2.42 -49.52
CA ILE A 298 -22.66 -3.79 -49.09
C ILE A 298 -24.10 -4.14 -49.51
N SER A 299 -24.31 -5.36 -50.01
CA SER A 299 -25.64 -5.90 -50.32
C SER A 299 -26.23 -6.72 -49.16
N PHE A 300 -27.56 -6.89 -49.15
CA PHE A 300 -28.23 -7.78 -48.20
C PHE A 300 -27.76 -9.24 -48.33
N GLU A 301 -27.45 -9.71 -49.54
CA GLU A 301 -26.92 -11.06 -49.78
C GLU A 301 -25.53 -11.24 -49.16
N GLN A 302 -24.66 -10.22 -49.22
CA GLN A 302 -23.35 -10.27 -48.56
C GLN A 302 -23.50 -10.34 -47.03
N LEU A 303 -24.42 -9.56 -46.47
CA LEU A 303 -24.79 -9.62 -45.05
C LEU A 303 -25.31 -11.00 -44.62
N GLU A 304 -26.20 -11.61 -45.40
CA GLU A 304 -26.73 -12.95 -45.11
C GLU A 304 -25.67 -14.05 -45.20
N SER A 305 -24.70 -13.91 -46.12
CA SER A 305 -23.58 -14.84 -46.25
C SER A 305 -22.54 -14.70 -45.13
N GLY A 306 -22.60 -13.64 -44.33
CA GLY A 306 -21.61 -13.34 -43.29
C GLY A 306 -20.26 -12.85 -43.83
N ILE A 307 -20.16 -12.61 -45.14
CA ILE A 307 -18.95 -12.10 -45.79
C ILE A 307 -19.03 -10.58 -45.79
N ILE A 308 -18.33 -9.97 -44.84
CA ILE A 308 -18.25 -8.51 -44.71
C ILE A 308 -16.91 -8.07 -45.28
N PRO A 309 -16.87 -7.30 -46.38
CA PRO A 309 -15.62 -6.81 -46.95
C PRO A 309 -14.91 -5.90 -45.94
N PHE A 310 -13.58 -5.98 -45.89
CA PHE A 310 -12.81 -5.14 -44.97
C PHE A 310 -12.66 -3.72 -45.49
N THR A 311 -13.66 -2.86 -45.24
CA THR A 311 -13.67 -1.46 -45.70
C THR A 311 -12.99 -0.50 -44.72
N PRO A 312 -12.62 0.72 -45.16
CA PRO A 312 -12.16 1.77 -44.25
C PRO A 312 -13.14 2.09 -43.12
N VAL A 313 -14.46 2.02 -43.37
CA VAL A 313 -15.48 2.28 -42.34
C VAL A 313 -15.50 1.15 -41.31
N VAL A 314 -15.39 -0.11 -41.74
CA VAL A 314 -15.27 -1.27 -40.84
C VAL A 314 -14.08 -1.09 -39.91
N MET A 315 -12.91 -0.75 -40.44
CA MET A 315 -11.69 -0.49 -39.65
C MET A 315 -11.88 0.67 -38.66
N LEU A 316 -12.46 1.78 -39.10
CA LEU A 316 -12.74 2.95 -38.26
C LEU A 316 -13.66 2.59 -37.08
N ILE A 317 -14.74 1.86 -37.35
CA ILE A 317 -15.73 1.48 -36.35
C ILE A 317 -15.15 0.48 -35.35
N ASN A 318 -14.36 -0.49 -35.81
CA ASN A 318 -13.62 -1.39 -34.94
C ASN A 318 -12.70 -0.59 -33.99
N ASN A 319 -11.92 0.35 -34.53
CA ASN A 319 -11.01 1.17 -33.74
C ASN A 319 -11.73 2.05 -32.72
N ILE A 320 -12.84 2.69 -33.10
CA ILE A 320 -13.65 3.50 -32.18
C ILE A 320 -14.28 2.63 -31.08
N SER A 321 -14.78 1.45 -31.42
CA SER A 321 -15.40 0.52 -30.45
C SER A 321 -14.41 0.13 -29.37
N LEU A 322 -13.17 -0.19 -29.77
CA LEU A 322 -12.08 -0.51 -28.84
C LEU A 322 -11.64 0.73 -28.05
N ALA A 323 -11.54 1.91 -28.67
CA ALA A 323 -11.22 3.14 -27.96
C ALA A 323 -12.24 3.49 -26.85
N LEU A 324 -13.52 3.13 -27.02
CA LEU A 324 -14.57 3.31 -26.02
C LEU A 324 -14.43 2.38 -24.80
N CYS A 325 -13.52 1.40 -24.83
CA CYS A 325 -13.13 0.66 -23.63
C CYS A 325 -12.49 1.57 -22.56
N ILE A 326 -11.85 2.69 -22.95
CA ILE A 326 -11.24 3.65 -22.01
C ILE A 326 -12.29 4.22 -21.04
N PRO A 327 -13.34 4.94 -21.50
CA PRO A 327 -14.36 5.47 -20.60
C PRO A 327 -15.13 4.36 -19.87
N LEU A 328 -15.39 3.21 -20.51
CA LEU A 328 -16.03 2.08 -19.84
C LEU A 328 -15.23 1.60 -18.63
N ALA A 329 -13.92 1.36 -18.80
CA ALA A 329 -13.03 0.93 -17.73
C ALA A 329 -12.94 1.97 -16.59
N ILE A 330 -12.88 3.26 -16.93
CA ILE A 330 -12.88 4.37 -15.96
C ILE A 330 -14.15 4.37 -15.12
N VAL A 331 -15.32 4.23 -15.75
CA VAL A 331 -16.62 4.23 -15.08
C VAL A 331 -16.73 3.02 -14.16
N LEU A 332 -16.37 1.82 -14.63
CA LEU A 332 -16.43 0.60 -13.84
C LEU A 332 -15.50 0.66 -12.62
N GLN A 333 -14.25 1.12 -12.79
CA GLN A 333 -13.33 1.32 -11.68
C GLN A 333 -13.94 2.27 -10.64
N ARG A 334 -14.45 3.42 -11.07
CA ARG A 334 -15.02 4.43 -10.18
C ARG A 334 -16.25 3.92 -9.42
N ARG A 335 -17.15 3.20 -10.10
CA ARG A 335 -18.43 2.76 -9.53
C ARG A 335 -18.29 1.54 -8.64
N LEU A 336 -17.49 0.56 -9.02
CA LEU A 336 -17.35 -0.68 -8.25
C LEU A 336 -16.31 -0.55 -7.14
N PHE A 337 -15.24 0.23 -7.36
CA PHE A 337 -14.12 0.32 -6.42
C PHE A 337 -14.02 1.67 -5.71
N GLY A 338 -14.73 2.72 -6.16
CA GLY A 338 -14.65 4.05 -5.54
C GLY A 338 -13.31 4.76 -5.77
N VAL A 339 -12.47 4.25 -6.68
CA VAL A 339 -11.13 4.78 -6.94
C VAL A 339 -11.18 5.87 -8.02
N ARG A 340 -10.33 6.89 -7.91
CA ARG A 340 -10.26 8.04 -8.84
C ARG A 340 -9.99 7.59 -10.27
N ALA A 341 -10.63 8.23 -11.24
CA ALA A 341 -10.51 7.89 -12.67
C ALA A 341 -9.06 7.87 -13.17
N GLY A 342 -8.28 8.90 -12.81
CA GLY A 342 -6.91 9.06 -13.31
C GLY A 342 -5.93 8.01 -12.78
N SER A 343 -6.22 7.32 -11.67
CA SER A 343 -5.36 6.23 -11.17
C SER A 343 -5.42 4.99 -12.06
N LEU A 344 -6.36 4.93 -13.01
CA LEU A 344 -6.39 3.89 -14.03
C LEU A 344 -5.22 4.06 -15.01
N ALA A 345 -4.81 5.29 -15.30
CA ALA A 345 -3.71 5.56 -16.23
C ALA A 345 -2.33 5.26 -15.63
N SER A 346 -2.08 5.69 -14.39
CA SER A 346 -0.81 5.43 -13.69
C SER A 346 -0.94 5.60 -12.17
N VAL A 347 0.09 5.20 -11.44
CA VAL A 347 0.24 5.41 -9.99
C VAL A 347 0.19 6.89 -9.61
N THR A 348 0.53 7.80 -10.53
CA THR A 348 0.48 9.27 -10.30
C THR A 348 -0.92 9.86 -10.48
N GLY A 349 -1.91 9.06 -10.88
CA GLY A 349 -3.27 9.53 -11.10
C GLY A 349 -3.47 10.29 -12.42
N ARG A 350 -2.53 10.23 -13.37
CA ARG A 350 -2.62 10.88 -14.68
C ARG A 350 -1.82 10.12 -15.74
N PHE A 351 -2.15 10.32 -17.01
CA PHE A 351 -1.36 9.80 -18.13
C PHE A 351 -0.12 10.66 -18.35
N ARG A 352 1.08 10.07 -18.29
CA ARG A 352 2.37 10.78 -18.30
C ARG A 352 2.90 10.99 -19.72
N TRP A 353 2.25 11.88 -20.47
CA TRP A 353 2.58 12.21 -21.87
C TRP A 353 4.07 12.50 -22.13
N ARG A 354 4.70 13.31 -21.27
CA ARG A 354 6.13 13.68 -21.41
C ARG A 354 7.05 12.46 -21.31
N TRP A 355 6.72 11.50 -20.46
CA TRP A 355 7.50 10.28 -20.32
C TRP A 355 7.26 9.35 -21.51
N MET A 356 6.01 9.14 -21.93
CA MET A 356 5.69 8.34 -23.11
C MET A 356 6.40 8.86 -24.37
N ALA A 357 6.40 10.19 -24.59
CA ALA A 357 7.10 10.80 -25.71
C ALA A 357 8.61 10.51 -25.71
N ARG A 358 9.25 10.52 -24.52
CA ARG A 358 10.68 10.16 -24.38
C ARG A 358 10.93 8.68 -24.64
N LEU A 359 10.03 7.81 -24.19
CA LEU A 359 10.13 6.38 -24.46
C LEU A 359 9.92 6.06 -25.95
N ALA A 360 9.05 6.82 -26.63
CA ALA A 360 8.79 6.68 -28.06
C ALA A 360 10.04 6.92 -28.92
N LEU A 361 10.93 7.83 -28.50
CA LEU A 361 12.23 8.06 -29.17
C LEU A 361 13.14 6.83 -29.18
N ILE A 362 12.86 5.83 -28.35
CA ILE A 362 13.62 4.57 -28.27
C ILE A 362 12.83 3.43 -28.93
N ILE A 363 11.56 3.28 -28.59
CA ILE A 363 10.74 2.15 -29.04
C ILE A 363 10.38 2.25 -30.53
N VAL A 364 9.96 3.43 -31.01
CA VAL A 364 9.48 3.59 -32.38
C VAL A 364 10.58 3.31 -33.41
N PRO A 365 11.82 3.84 -33.29
CA PRO A 365 12.89 3.54 -34.25
C PRO A 365 13.25 2.05 -34.33
N VAL A 366 13.17 1.32 -33.21
CA VAL A 366 13.44 -0.13 -33.18
C VAL A 366 12.38 -0.88 -33.98
N TRP A 367 11.10 -0.52 -33.83
CA TRP A 367 10.03 -1.12 -34.63
C TRP A 367 10.09 -0.72 -36.11
N VAL A 368 10.42 0.53 -36.41
CA VAL A 368 10.62 0.99 -37.80
C VAL A 368 11.72 0.18 -38.48
N ALA A 369 12.84 -0.06 -37.78
CA ALA A 369 13.92 -0.89 -38.31
C ALA A 369 13.48 -2.35 -38.49
N TYR A 370 12.74 -2.92 -37.52
CA TYR A 370 12.19 -4.27 -37.61
C TYR A 370 11.25 -4.44 -38.82
N VAL A 371 10.24 -3.59 -38.94
CA VAL A 371 9.27 -3.65 -40.04
C VAL A 371 9.92 -3.31 -41.38
N GLY A 372 10.81 -2.32 -41.40
CA GLY A 372 11.54 -1.97 -42.62
C GLY A 372 12.40 -3.16 -43.11
N LEU A 373 13.08 -3.86 -42.19
CA LEU A 373 13.83 -5.05 -42.52
C LEU A 373 12.93 -6.19 -43.00
N SER A 374 11.77 -6.42 -42.38
CA SER A 374 10.87 -7.48 -42.82
C SER A 374 10.37 -7.25 -44.25
N VAL A 375 10.00 -6.00 -44.58
CA VAL A 375 9.58 -5.61 -45.94
C VAL A 375 10.73 -5.73 -46.95
N LEU A 376 11.97 -5.48 -46.54
CA LEU A 376 13.15 -5.64 -47.41
C LEU A 376 13.51 -7.11 -47.67
N VAL A 377 13.28 -7.99 -46.69
CA VAL A 377 13.59 -9.43 -46.80
C VAL A 377 12.52 -10.16 -47.61
N GLU A 378 11.25 -9.83 -47.39
CA GLU A 378 10.11 -10.38 -48.14
C GLU A 378 9.29 -9.24 -48.76
N PRO A 379 9.66 -8.77 -49.95
CA PRO A 379 8.96 -7.69 -50.63
C PRO A 379 7.53 -8.10 -51.00
N ALA A 380 6.55 -7.34 -50.51
CA ALA A 380 5.12 -7.61 -50.62
C ALA A 380 4.48 -7.19 -51.96
N GLY A 381 5.25 -7.15 -53.06
CA GLY A 381 4.77 -6.74 -54.38
C GLY A 381 4.79 -5.21 -54.61
N GLU A 382 3.92 -4.71 -55.48
CA GLU A 382 3.88 -3.28 -55.86
C GLU A 382 3.07 -2.44 -54.85
N ILE A 383 3.55 -1.22 -54.58
CA ILE A 383 2.86 -0.28 -53.70
C ILE A 383 1.65 0.31 -54.42
N GLN A 384 0.49 0.28 -53.76
CA GLN A 384 -0.75 0.87 -54.24
C GLN A 384 -0.85 2.36 -53.85
N TRP A 385 -1.29 3.18 -54.80
CA TRP A 385 -1.42 4.64 -54.66
C TRP A 385 -2.80 5.12 -55.09
N ASP A 386 -3.86 4.67 -54.41
CA ASP A 386 -5.23 5.11 -54.63
C ASP A 386 -5.84 5.82 -53.42
N ALA A 387 -6.98 6.48 -53.62
CA ALA A 387 -7.66 7.26 -52.59
C ALA A 387 -8.09 6.40 -51.38
N GLY A 388 -8.46 5.13 -51.61
CA GLY A 388 -8.83 4.19 -50.56
C GLY A 388 -7.66 3.88 -49.63
N VAL A 389 -6.46 3.65 -50.20
CA VAL A 389 -5.22 3.47 -49.44
C VAL A 389 -4.93 4.68 -48.56
N PHE A 390 -5.00 5.90 -49.09
CA PHE A 390 -4.75 7.11 -48.30
C PHE A 390 -5.77 7.30 -47.16
N ILE A 391 -7.06 7.02 -47.40
CA ILE A 391 -8.10 7.07 -46.37
C ILE A 391 -7.83 6.03 -45.29
N MET A 392 -7.49 4.79 -45.68
CA MET A 392 -7.18 3.71 -44.75
C MET A 392 -5.94 4.03 -43.91
N LEU A 393 -4.86 4.56 -44.51
CA LEU A 393 -3.67 4.99 -43.78
C LEU A 393 -3.99 6.11 -42.78
N ALA A 394 -4.82 7.09 -43.16
CA ALA A 394 -5.25 8.14 -42.23
C ALA A 394 -6.01 7.55 -41.03
N ILE A 395 -6.91 6.58 -41.27
CA ILE A 395 -7.63 5.88 -40.21
C ILE A 395 -6.66 5.11 -39.31
N VAL A 396 -5.73 4.34 -39.88
CA VAL A 396 -4.72 3.58 -39.13
C VAL A 396 -3.88 4.50 -38.25
N ILE A 397 -3.32 5.58 -38.81
CA ILE A 397 -2.41 6.46 -38.08
C ILE A 397 -3.14 7.22 -36.96
N VAL A 398 -4.38 7.64 -37.18
CA VAL A 398 -5.13 8.47 -36.23
C VAL A 398 -5.84 7.64 -35.16
N THR A 399 -6.44 6.52 -35.54
CA THR A 399 -7.39 5.80 -34.67
C THR A 399 -6.82 4.54 -34.05
N THR A 400 -5.85 3.86 -34.68
CA THR A 400 -5.21 2.66 -34.11
C THR A 400 -4.51 2.95 -32.78
N PRO A 401 -3.83 4.10 -32.56
CA PRO A 401 -3.28 4.42 -31.24
C PRO A 401 -4.34 4.51 -30.14
N LEU A 402 -5.54 5.00 -30.45
CA LEU A 402 -6.66 5.06 -29.51
C LEU A 402 -7.28 3.69 -29.26
N GLN A 403 -7.38 2.86 -30.30
CA GLN A 403 -7.78 1.46 -30.20
C GLN A 403 -6.84 0.68 -29.28
N SER A 404 -5.53 0.78 -29.51
CA SER A 404 -4.51 0.15 -28.69
C SER A 404 -4.57 0.64 -27.24
N ALA A 405 -4.83 1.94 -27.03
CA ALA A 405 -5.06 2.48 -25.70
C ALA A 405 -6.29 1.86 -25.02
N GLY A 406 -7.41 1.73 -25.73
CA GLY A 406 -8.62 1.11 -25.21
C GLY A 406 -8.43 -0.32 -24.75
N GLU A 407 -7.70 -1.12 -25.53
CA GLU A 407 -7.37 -2.50 -25.17
C GLU A 407 -6.52 -2.57 -23.91
N GLU A 408 -5.49 -1.72 -23.77
CA GLU A 408 -4.64 -1.72 -22.57
C GLU A 408 -5.38 -1.19 -21.32
N PHE A 409 -6.26 -0.20 -21.47
CA PHE A 409 -7.12 0.26 -20.37
C PHE A 409 -8.09 -0.85 -19.90
N GLY A 410 -8.60 -1.65 -20.82
CA GLY A 410 -9.42 -2.81 -20.52
C GLY A 410 -8.63 -3.93 -19.85
N ALA A 411 -7.61 -4.45 -20.55
CA ALA A 411 -6.83 -5.59 -20.12
C ALA A 411 -5.95 -5.27 -18.90
N ARG A 412 -5.07 -4.27 -19.00
CA ARG A 412 -4.04 -4.01 -17.96
C ARG A 412 -4.56 -3.04 -16.91
N GLY A 413 -5.45 -2.13 -17.32
CA GLY A 413 -6.12 -1.20 -16.42
C GLY A 413 -7.19 -1.87 -15.56
N LEU A 414 -8.19 -2.52 -16.14
CA LEU A 414 -9.33 -3.03 -15.39
C LEU A 414 -9.19 -4.51 -15.03
N ILE A 415 -9.00 -5.39 -16.01
CA ILE A 415 -9.03 -6.85 -15.85
C ILE A 415 -7.89 -7.31 -14.94
N LEU A 416 -6.64 -6.93 -15.26
CA LEU A 416 -5.46 -7.27 -14.48
C LEU A 416 -5.56 -6.78 -13.03
N ARG A 417 -5.95 -5.53 -12.82
CA ARG A 417 -6.08 -4.97 -11.46
C ARG A 417 -7.25 -5.57 -10.68
N SER A 418 -8.32 -5.96 -11.37
CA SER A 418 -9.44 -6.69 -10.76
C SER A 418 -9.00 -8.08 -10.29
N ALA A 419 -8.28 -8.83 -11.11
CA ALA A 419 -7.73 -10.13 -10.73
C ALA A 419 -6.70 -10.02 -9.59
N ALA A 420 -5.80 -9.03 -9.65
CA ALA A 420 -4.79 -8.82 -8.62
C ALA A 420 -5.41 -8.47 -7.25
N SER A 421 -6.59 -7.86 -7.23
CA SER A 421 -7.30 -7.51 -5.98
C SER A 421 -7.73 -8.71 -5.14
N TRP A 422 -7.76 -9.92 -5.71
CA TRP A 422 -8.21 -11.13 -5.03
C TRP A 422 -7.19 -11.69 -4.03
N PHE A 423 -5.92 -11.34 -4.18
CA PHE A 423 -4.83 -11.95 -3.41
C PHE A 423 -4.13 -10.93 -2.52
N ARG A 424 -3.75 -11.36 -1.32
CA ARG A 424 -2.98 -10.54 -0.36
C ARG A 424 -1.52 -10.41 -0.75
N ASN A 425 -0.89 -11.49 -1.19
CA ASN A 425 0.52 -11.51 -1.57
C ASN A 425 0.70 -10.77 -2.92
N PRO A 426 1.46 -9.66 -2.98
CA PRO A 426 1.57 -8.86 -4.21
C PRO A 426 2.22 -9.60 -5.38
N THR A 427 3.13 -10.54 -5.10
CA THR A 427 3.81 -11.34 -6.13
C THR A 427 2.85 -12.37 -6.72
N LEU A 428 2.15 -13.12 -5.87
CA LEU A 428 1.15 -14.08 -6.30
C LEU A 428 0.00 -13.39 -7.04
N ALA A 429 -0.48 -12.26 -6.50
CA ALA A 429 -1.51 -11.43 -7.11
C ALA A 429 -1.14 -11.06 -8.55
N PHE A 430 0.09 -10.58 -8.74
CA PHE A 430 0.57 -10.17 -10.05
C PHE A 430 0.71 -11.35 -11.01
N ILE A 431 1.32 -12.46 -10.59
CA ILE A 431 1.50 -13.64 -11.45
C ILE A 431 0.15 -14.14 -11.97
N ILE A 432 -0.82 -14.33 -11.07
CA ILE A 432 -2.15 -14.83 -11.44
C ILE A 432 -2.88 -13.81 -12.32
N ALA A 433 -2.80 -12.51 -11.98
CA ALA A 433 -3.45 -11.47 -12.75
C ALA A 433 -2.88 -11.32 -14.17
N VAL A 434 -1.57 -11.52 -14.35
CA VAL A 434 -0.92 -11.55 -15.67
C VAL A 434 -1.46 -12.72 -16.47
N VAL A 435 -1.52 -13.93 -15.91
CA VAL A 435 -2.05 -15.10 -16.61
C VAL A 435 -3.49 -14.85 -17.04
N ILE A 436 -4.37 -14.43 -16.13
CA ILE A 436 -5.78 -14.17 -16.42
C ILE A 436 -5.94 -13.08 -17.50
N SER A 437 -5.29 -11.93 -17.32
CA SER A 437 -5.41 -10.81 -18.25
C SER A 437 -4.86 -11.15 -19.64
N SER A 438 -3.74 -11.86 -19.72
CA SER A 438 -3.11 -12.23 -21.00
C SER A 438 -3.85 -13.35 -21.71
N SER A 439 -4.43 -14.31 -20.98
CA SER A 439 -5.30 -15.33 -21.55
C SER A 439 -6.58 -14.71 -22.11
N ILE A 440 -7.25 -13.81 -21.38
CA ILE A 440 -8.44 -13.12 -21.89
C ILE A 440 -8.09 -12.28 -23.13
N PHE A 441 -6.95 -11.58 -23.10
CA PHE A 441 -6.47 -10.81 -24.25
C PHE A 441 -6.19 -11.69 -25.47
N SER A 442 -5.50 -12.82 -25.29
CA SER A 442 -5.23 -13.78 -26.37
C SER A 442 -6.51 -14.38 -26.94
N LEU A 443 -7.46 -14.79 -26.08
CA LEU A 443 -8.77 -15.28 -26.51
C LEU A 443 -9.58 -14.22 -27.27
N ALA A 444 -9.49 -12.95 -26.87
CA ALA A 444 -10.18 -11.85 -27.56
C ALA A 444 -9.69 -11.61 -29.00
N HIS A 445 -8.49 -12.12 -29.35
CA HIS A 445 -7.99 -12.06 -30.72
C HIS A 445 -8.51 -13.20 -31.60
N LEU A 446 -9.24 -14.17 -31.03
CA LEU A 446 -9.93 -15.24 -31.77
C LEU A 446 -9.04 -16.02 -32.76
N ALA A 447 -7.77 -16.24 -32.40
CA ALA A 447 -6.86 -17.04 -33.22
C ALA A 447 -7.08 -18.54 -33.02
N ALA A 448 -7.07 -19.29 -34.12
CA ALA A 448 -7.06 -20.74 -34.12
C ALA A 448 -5.62 -21.31 -34.08
N ASP A 449 -4.66 -20.58 -34.65
CA ASP A 449 -3.26 -21.00 -34.71
C ASP A 449 -2.53 -20.91 -33.36
N GLY A 450 -1.81 -21.98 -32.99
CA GLY A 450 -1.08 -22.07 -31.73
C GLY A 450 0.05 -21.05 -31.57
N TRP A 451 0.74 -20.66 -32.63
CA TRP A 451 1.80 -19.65 -32.58
C TRP A 451 1.23 -18.25 -32.39
N LEU A 452 0.10 -17.94 -33.04
CA LEU A 452 -0.60 -16.67 -32.84
C LEU A 452 -1.19 -16.56 -31.43
N ILE A 453 -1.81 -17.63 -30.92
CA ILE A 453 -2.30 -17.69 -29.52
C ILE A 453 -1.17 -17.42 -28.53
N ALA A 454 -0.01 -18.08 -28.73
CA ALA A 454 1.18 -17.87 -27.93
C ALA A 454 1.70 -16.44 -28.04
N TYR A 455 1.72 -15.86 -29.24
CA TYR A 455 2.14 -14.49 -29.47
C TYR A 455 1.27 -13.50 -28.71
N TYR A 456 -0.06 -13.56 -28.83
CA TYR A 456 -0.95 -12.64 -28.12
C TYR A 456 -0.85 -12.79 -26.60
N PHE A 457 -0.61 -14.01 -26.10
CA PHE A 457 -0.37 -14.23 -24.68
C PHE A 457 0.94 -13.58 -24.22
N VAL A 458 2.04 -13.79 -24.95
CA VAL A 458 3.36 -13.20 -24.64
C VAL A 458 3.33 -11.67 -24.76
N PHE A 459 2.68 -11.15 -25.81
CA PHE A 459 2.42 -9.72 -25.98
C PHE A 459 1.72 -9.19 -24.72
N GLY A 460 0.64 -9.84 -24.32
CA GLY A 460 -0.14 -9.43 -23.17
C GLY A 460 0.62 -9.46 -21.85
N ALA A 461 1.47 -10.48 -21.67
CA ALA A 461 2.31 -10.61 -20.49
C ALA A 461 3.41 -9.53 -20.47
N SER A 462 4.00 -9.23 -21.62
CA SER A 462 5.01 -8.17 -21.74
C SER A 462 4.41 -6.78 -21.44
N ALA A 463 3.19 -6.50 -21.91
CA ALA A 463 2.45 -5.28 -21.60
C ALA A 463 2.17 -5.15 -20.09
N ALA A 464 1.77 -6.25 -19.44
CA ALA A 464 1.55 -6.27 -17.99
C ALA A 464 2.84 -6.04 -17.18
N LEU A 465 3.96 -6.63 -17.62
CA LEU A 465 5.29 -6.38 -17.04
C LEU A 465 5.69 -4.90 -17.20
N ALA A 466 5.54 -4.35 -18.40
CA ALA A 466 5.81 -2.94 -18.66
C ALA A 466 4.97 -2.03 -17.76
N ALA A 467 3.68 -2.34 -17.58
CA ALA A 467 2.79 -1.59 -16.69
C ALA A 467 3.25 -1.60 -15.23
N ARG A 468 3.63 -2.78 -14.71
CA ARG A 468 4.16 -2.93 -13.34
C ARG A 468 5.47 -2.17 -13.17
N PHE A 469 6.40 -2.30 -14.10
CA PHE A 469 7.73 -1.72 -14.00
C PHE A 469 7.78 -0.21 -14.20
N THR A 470 6.78 0.35 -14.88
CA THR A 470 6.70 1.78 -15.15
C THR A 470 5.62 2.48 -14.31
N GLY A 471 4.79 1.72 -13.58
CA GLY A 471 3.72 2.25 -12.74
C GLY A 471 2.53 2.81 -13.53
N GLY A 472 2.31 2.39 -14.77
CA GLY A 472 1.20 2.93 -15.58
C GLY A 472 1.10 2.33 -16.98
N LEU A 473 0.05 2.73 -17.69
CA LEU A 473 -0.29 2.17 -19.00
C LEU A 473 0.47 2.81 -20.16
N GLU A 474 1.29 3.84 -19.95
CA GLU A 474 1.83 4.58 -21.10
C GLU A 474 2.90 3.79 -21.88
N ALA A 475 3.68 2.92 -21.23
CA ALA A 475 4.57 1.98 -21.95
C ALA A 475 3.79 0.93 -22.75
N PRO A 476 2.86 0.13 -22.17
CA PRO A 476 2.12 -0.85 -22.94
C PRO A 476 1.30 -0.22 -24.06
N VAL A 477 0.67 0.94 -23.83
CA VAL A 477 -0.06 1.67 -24.88
C VAL A 477 0.86 2.08 -26.02
N LEU A 478 2.05 2.60 -25.73
CA LEU A 478 3.02 2.97 -26.75
C LEU A 478 3.49 1.77 -27.56
N VAL A 479 3.88 0.68 -26.90
CA VAL A 479 4.36 -0.54 -27.56
C VAL A 479 3.26 -1.13 -28.45
N HIS A 480 2.04 -1.18 -27.94
CA HIS A 480 0.88 -1.67 -28.67
C HIS A 480 0.56 -0.81 -29.89
N ALA A 481 0.42 0.50 -29.71
CA ALA A 481 0.15 1.42 -30.81
C ALA A 481 1.27 1.36 -31.87
N THR A 482 2.53 1.28 -31.44
CA THR A 482 3.69 1.16 -32.33
C THR A 482 3.63 -0.14 -33.14
N ASN A 483 3.34 -1.27 -32.48
CA ASN A 483 3.21 -2.57 -33.11
C ASN A 483 2.12 -2.55 -34.19
N ASN A 484 0.90 -2.12 -33.84
CA ASN A 484 -0.23 -2.19 -34.76
C ASN A 484 -0.10 -1.18 -35.91
N VAL A 485 0.27 0.07 -35.63
CA VAL A 485 0.42 1.09 -36.67
C VAL A 485 1.50 0.70 -37.68
N LEU A 486 2.67 0.27 -37.19
CA LEU A 486 3.79 -0.04 -38.08
C LEU A 486 3.60 -1.37 -38.83
N LEU A 487 2.85 -2.33 -38.29
CA LEU A 487 2.46 -3.53 -39.05
C LEU A 487 1.36 -3.25 -40.07
N PHE A 488 0.39 -2.37 -39.76
CA PHE A 488 -0.70 -2.05 -40.69
C PHE A 488 -0.28 -1.16 -41.85
N ILE A 489 0.68 -0.23 -41.69
CA ILE A 489 1.13 0.63 -42.78
C ILE A 489 1.55 -0.17 -44.03
N PRO A 490 2.51 -1.12 -43.96
CA PRO A 490 2.87 -1.90 -45.14
C PRO A 490 1.70 -2.78 -45.62
N ALA A 491 0.93 -3.40 -44.71
CA ALA A 491 -0.23 -4.22 -45.11
C ALA A 491 -1.27 -3.42 -45.92
N VAL A 492 -1.49 -2.15 -45.58
CA VAL A 492 -2.36 -1.24 -46.35
C VAL A 492 -1.72 -0.84 -47.68
N LEU A 493 -0.43 -0.49 -47.69
CA LEU A 493 0.29 -0.07 -48.89
C LEU A 493 0.39 -1.16 -49.96
N TYR A 494 0.46 -2.42 -49.55
CA TYR A 494 0.57 -3.57 -50.45
C TYR A 494 -0.78 -4.28 -50.70
N GLY A 495 -1.88 -3.78 -50.13
CA GLY A 495 -3.20 -4.40 -50.28
C GLY A 495 -3.32 -5.78 -49.62
N GLN A 496 -2.50 -6.07 -48.61
CA GLN A 496 -2.41 -7.36 -47.90
C GLN A 496 -3.06 -7.32 -46.51
N LEU A 497 -3.97 -6.36 -46.27
CA LEU A 497 -4.54 -6.18 -44.94
C LEU A 497 -5.37 -7.39 -44.48
N GLU A 498 -6.07 -8.05 -45.39
CA GLU A 498 -6.82 -9.27 -45.09
C GLU A 498 -5.89 -10.44 -44.72
N GLU A 499 -4.80 -10.64 -45.48
CA GLU A 499 -3.78 -11.66 -45.21
C GLU A 499 -3.09 -11.42 -43.86
N GLY A 500 -2.73 -10.17 -43.55
CA GLY A 500 -2.12 -9.80 -42.26
C GLY A 500 -3.06 -9.91 -41.05
N LEU A 501 -4.36 -10.07 -41.29
CA LEU A 501 -5.40 -10.30 -40.29
C LEU A 501 -5.87 -11.76 -40.25
N ASP A 502 -5.30 -12.65 -41.07
CA ASP A 502 -5.60 -14.06 -41.00
C ASP A 502 -5.11 -14.65 -39.67
N ARG A 503 -5.97 -15.49 -39.10
CA ARG A 503 -5.84 -16.08 -37.77
C ARG A 503 -6.18 -17.57 -37.78
N SER A 504 -6.32 -18.14 -38.98
CA SER A 504 -6.64 -19.55 -39.23
C SER A 504 -5.47 -20.47 -38.90
N GLU A 505 -5.71 -21.78 -38.81
CA GLU A 505 -4.63 -22.74 -38.54
C GLU A 505 -3.57 -22.71 -39.66
N GLY A 506 -2.29 -22.64 -39.29
CA GLY A 506 -1.19 -22.65 -40.24
C GLY A 506 -0.73 -21.27 -40.69
N THR A 507 -1.40 -20.19 -40.27
CA THR A 507 -0.94 -18.82 -40.51
C THR A 507 0.35 -18.51 -39.74
N GLY A 508 0.52 -19.11 -38.54
CA GLY A 508 1.67 -18.88 -37.69
C GLY A 508 2.80 -19.91 -37.89
N GLY A 509 3.98 -19.60 -37.36
CA GLY A 509 5.12 -20.50 -37.40
C GLY A 509 6.25 -20.08 -36.45
N PRO A 510 7.39 -20.79 -36.46
CA PRO A 510 8.54 -20.47 -35.60
C PRO A 510 9.06 -19.04 -35.72
N PHE A 511 8.82 -18.36 -36.85
CA PHE A 511 9.14 -16.96 -37.05
C PHE A 511 8.46 -16.03 -36.03
N MET A 512 7.33 -16.44 -35.44
CA MET A 512 6.63 -15.71 -34.37
C MET A 512 7.44 -15.58 -33.08
N LEU A 513 8.52 -16.36 -32.90
CA LEU A 513 9.45 -16.17 -31.78
C LEU A 513 10.11 -14.78 -31.79
N PHE A 514 10.35 -14.23 -32.98
CA PHE A 514 10.98 -12.91 -33.11
C PHE A 514 10.09 -11.76 -32.58
N PRO A 515 8.82 -11.58 -33.04
CA PRO A 515 7.95 -10.54 -32.48
C PRO A 515 7.64 -10.78 -30.99
N MET A 516 7.58 -12.03 -30.53
CA MET A 516 7.50 -12.32 -29.08
C MET A 516 8.71 -11.78 -28.31
N ALA A 517 9.92 -12.03 -28.82
CA ALA A 517 11.16 -11.52 -28.22
C ALA A 517 11.22 -9.98 -28.25
N MET A 518 10.74 -9.34 -29.32
CA MET A 518 10.64 -7.88 -29.41
C MET A 518 9.73 -7.29 -28.33
N CYS A 519 8.57 -7.90 -28.09
CA CYS A 519 7.65 -7.44 -27.04
C CYS A 519 8.29 -7.53 -25.65
N LEU A 520 8.96 -8.65 -25.34
CA LEU A 520 9.69 -8.82 -24.08
C LEU A 520 10.85 -7.81 -23.93
N ALA A 521 11.60 -7.58 -25.01
CA ALA A 521 12.67 -6.59 -25.04
C ALA A 521 12.13 -5.18 -24.80
N ALA A 522 11.00 -4.80 -25.40
CA ALA A 522 10.38 -3.50 -25.16
C ALA A 522 9.94 -3.30 -23.71
N ALA A 523 9.41 -4.34 -23.05
CA ALA A 523 9.10 -4.29 -21.62
C ALA A 523 10.38 -4.09 -20.77
N ALA A 524 11.46 -4.78 -21.10
CA ALA A 524 12.75 -4.65 -20.42
C ALA A 524 13.38 -3.25 -20.63
N ILE A 525 13.34 -2.72 -21.85
CA ILE A 525 13.79 -1.37 -22.19
C ILE A 525 12.97 -0.32 -21.43
N SER A 526 11.65 -0.48 -21.40
CA SER A 526 10.74 0.42 -20.67
C SER A 526 11.05 0.46 -19.18
N TYR A 527 11.34 -0.70 -18.57
CA TYR A 527 11.80 -0.80 -17.19
C TYR A 527 13.13 -0.09 -16.98
N TRP A 528 14.15 -0.43 -17.76
CA TRP A 528 15.49 0.13 -17.62
C TRP A 528 15.49 1.66 -17.78
N TRP A 529 14.81 2.15 -18.81
CA TRP A 529 14.69 3.58 -19.08
C TRP A 529 13.89 4.31 -18.01
N GLY A 530 12.77 3.72 -17.55
CA GLY A 530 11.96 4.24 -16.47
C GLY A 530 12.75 4.39 -15.17
N LYS A 531 13.50 3.34 -14.79
CA LYS A 531 14.38 3.35 -13.62
C LYS A 531 15.45 4.44 -13.72
N ARG A 532 16.12 4.56 -14.86
CA ARG A 532 17.16 5.58 -15.10
C ARG A 532 16.62 7.01 -15.00
N ASN A 533 15.35 7.22 -15.32
CA ASN A 533 14.70 8.54 -15.29
C ASN A 533 13.86 8.78 -14.03
N GLY A 534 13.99 7.94 -12.99
CA GLY A 534 13.32 8.13 -11.71
C GLY A 534 11.79 8.06 -11.79
N ILE A 535 11.24 7.19 -12.64
CA ILE A 535 9.79 7.08 -12.78
C ILE A 535 9.13 6.55 -11.49
N GLU A 536 8.04 7.19 -11.08
CA GLU A 536 7.21 6.70 -9.98
C GLU A 536 6.51 5.39 -10.37
N THR A 537 6.72 4.34 -9.57
CA THR A 537 6.18 2.99 -9.83
C THR A 537 5.23 2.49 -8.74
N ARG A 538 5.12 3.23 -7.63
CA ARG A 538 4.25 2.90 -6.50
C ARG A 538 3.47 4.14 -6.07
N ALA A 539 2.24 3.94 -5.63
CA ALA A 539 1.40 4.98 -5.07
C ALA A 539 1.08 4.67 -3.60
N PRO A 540 0.80 5.70 -2.78
CA PRO A 540 0.08 5.50 -1.54
C PRO A 540 -1.21 4.71 -1.82
N SER A 541 -1.56 3.79 -0.92
CA SER A 541 -2.81 3.05 -1.00
C SER A 541 -3.99 4.00 -1.23
N PRO A 542 -4.86 3.75 -2.24
CA PRO A 542 -6.01 4.58 -2.47
C PRO A 542 -6.94 4.50 -1.26
N VAL A 543 -6.91 5.54 -0.43
CA VAL A 543 -7.91 5.78 0.61
C VAL A 543 -9.26 5.84 -0.11
N PRO A 544 -10.20 4.90 0.12
CA PRO A 544 -11.54 5.01 -0.42
C PRO A 544 -12.09 6.37 -0.02
N PRO A 545 -12.81 7.10 -0.89
CA PRO A 545 -13.47 8.31 -0.46
C PRO A 545 -14.32 7.94 0.75
N ARG A 546 -14.03 8.59 1.89
CA ARG A 546 -14.68 8.41 3.19
C ARG A 546 -16.14 7.99 2.95
N LEU A 547 -16.57 6.85 3.49
CA LEU A 547 -17.99 6.66 3.79
C LEU A 547 -18.39 7.95 4.51
N ARG A 548 -19.23 8.76 3.85
CA ARG A 548 -19.73 10.00 4.41
C ARG A 548 -20.17 9.67 5.83
N ARG A 549 -19.56 10.30 6.83
CA ARG A 549 -20.16 10.41 8.16
C ARG A 549 -21.60 10.85 7.88
N VAL A 550 -22.56 9.96 8.14
CA VAL A 550 -23.94 10.39 8.32
C VAL A 550 -23.85 11.38 9.46
N GLY A 551 -24.21 12.63 9.17
CA GLY A 551 -24.04 13.73 10.10
C GLY A 551 -24.71 13.40 11.41
N SER A 552 -24.02 13.72 12.49
CA SER A 552 -24.67 14.12 13.73
C SER A 552 -25.57 15.31 13.41
N THR A 553 -26.85 15.05 13.21
CA THR A 553 -27.88 16.07 13.35
C THR A 553 -28.53 15.88 14.71
N SER A 554 -28.38 16.94 15.52
CA SER A 554 -29.07 17.30 16.76
C SER A 554 -28.99 16.31 17.92
#